data_AF-A0A7V7D7U3-F1
#
_entry.id   AF-A0A7V7D7U3-F1
#
_cell.length_a   1.000
_cell.length_b   1.000
_cell.length_c   1.000
_cell.angle_alpha   90.00
_cell.angle_beta   90.00
_cell.angle_gamma   90.00
#
_symmetry.space_group_name_H-M   'P 1'
#
loop_
_entity.id
_entity.type
_entity.pdbx_description
1 polymer ?
#
loop_
_entity_poly.entity_id
_entity_poly.type
_entity_poly.pdbx_seq_one_letter_code
_entity_poly.pdbx_strand_id
1 'polypeptide(L)'
;MIKFLCKYCGQKINVEDKHSGRRGECPKCGKVFVVPDKSSIVEFHCKNCGQKISVPKIHAGKKGKCPKCKSIVVVPKTESASQVAIQAGLGSSEIAPKASGPDPRLFDMPQEMKAENQASSQHPVPDTTLEDMQRLREAMTIGTIKQEPRPERKLPWYIDILLYPTNKAGLTMIGIIVGVPFLFGLIFALIAFLTMIFPPLFILWPVLAFLGFIIGLLFGMYLYWYLCQCIRDSADGGIRTPETIGQTPGLWELISQSWETFVCLVFFAFPVILYFTYTQRTDAIFWALLGFGVLLFPMGLLAVIMFDSISALNPVLIIGSILSAFFSYLGLILLIAALAFTIRFLVPMLALMFSGGNIIAIIGITVIYGSGIANFYFMMVIAHLLGRFYYQYQEKLNWEV
;
A
#
# COMPACT_ATOMS: atom_id res chain seq x y z
N MET A 1 -10.82 5.68 34.08
CA MET A 1 -10.26 4.81 33.04
C MET A 1 -10.28 5.54 31.70
N ILE A 2 -9.11 5.90 31.19
CA ILE A 2 -8.91 6.58 29.91
C ILE A 2 -8.88 5.53 28.80
N LYS A 3 -9.88 5.56 27.91
CA LYS A 3 -9.94 4.71 26.72
C LYS A 3 -9.62 5.52 25.48
N PHE A 4 -8.64 5.05 24.69
CA PHE A 4 -8.24 5.67 23.43
C PHE A 4 -7.70 4.63 22.44
N LEU A 5 -7.51 5.06 21.19
CA LEU A 5 -6.97 4.22 20.11
C LEU A 5 -5.50 4.59 19.89
N CYS A 6 -4.65 3.58 19.69
CA CYS A 6 -3.27 3.81 19.25
C CYS A 6 -3.28 4.49 17.88
N LYS A 7 -2.55 5.61 17.73
CA LYS A 7 -2.45 6.35 16.45
C LYS A 7 -1.79 5.54 15.32
N TYR A 8 -0.99 4.53 15.66
CA TYR A 8 -0.21 3.78 14.68
C TYR A 8 -0.87 2.47 14.24
N CYS A 9 -1.52 1.76 15.16
CA CYS A 9 -2.08 0.43 14.87
C CYS A 9 -3.59 0.31 15.13
N GLY A 10 -4.25 1.38 15.59
CA GLY A 10 -5.70 1.40 15.85
C GLY A 10 -6.14 0.55 17.05
N GLN A 11 -5.23 -0.05 17.82
CA GLN A 11 -5.57 -0.87 18.98
C GLN A 11 -6.27 -0.05 20.07
N LYS A 12 -7.34 -0.60 20.65
CA LYS A 12 -8.02 -0.03 21.83
C LYS A 12 -7.15 -0.21 23.08
N ILE A 13 -6.75 0.89 23.69
CA ILE A 13 -5.94 0.92 24.91
C ILE A 13 -6.81 1.48 26.04
N ASN A 14 -6.72 0.85 27.20
CA ASN A 14 -7.44 1.23 28.42
C ASN A 14 -6.43 1.40 29.54
N VAL A 15 -6.32 2.62 30.07
CA VAL A 15 -5.34 2.97 31.10
C VAL A 15 -6.05 3.68 32.25
N GLU A 16 -5.60 3.46 33.49
CA GLU A 16 -6.13 4.20 34.64
C GLU A 16 -5.82 5.71 34.54
N ASP A 17 -6.69 6.53 35.11
CA ASP A 17 -6.59 8.01 35.01
C ASP A 17 -5.29 8.55 35.62
N LYS A 18 -4.70 7.82 36.57
CA LYS A 18 -3.39 8.14 37.19
C LYS A 18 -2.21 8.17 36.22
N HIS A 19 -2.36 7.59 35.03
CA HIS A 19 -1.33 7.57 33.99
C HIS A 19 -1.54 8.63 32.92
N SER A 20 -2.47 9.57 33.11
CA SER A 20 -2.64 10.74 32.26
C SER A 20 -1.32 11.48 32.06
N GLY A 21 -1.00 11.86 30.81
CA GLY A 21 0.23 12.57 30.47
C GLY A 21 1.51 11.73 30.54
N ARG A 22 1.47 10.47 31.02
CA ARG A 22 2.63 9.58 31.03
C ARG A 22 2.82 8.90 29.66
N ARG A 23 4.06 8.53 29.37
CA ARG A 23 4.42 7.74 28.17
C ARG A 23 4.15 6.27 28.45
N GLY A 24 3.61 5.57 27.47
CA GLY A 24 3.40 4.12 27.48
C GLY A 24 3.69 3.52 26.12
N GLU A 25 3.90 2.21 26.08
CA GLU A 25 4.14 1.47 24.84
C GLU A 25 2.90 0.69 24.44
N CYS A 26 2.62 0.66 23.13
CA CYS A 26 1.48 -0.09 22.64
C CYS A 26 1.78 -1.60 22.67
N PRO A 27 0.94 -2.43 23.31
CA PRO A 27 1.18 -3.88 23.40
C PRO A 27 1.14 -4.59 22.03
N LYS A 28 0.61 -3.94 20.99
CA LYS A 28 0.50 -4.52 19.64
C LYS A 28 1.59 -4.06 18.67
N CYS A 29 2.05 -2.80 18.77
CA CYS A 29 3.00 -2.24 17.81
C CYS A 29 4.30 -1.71 18.41
N GLY A 30 4.48 -1.78 19.74
CA GLY A 30 5.68 -1.34 20.45
C GLY A 30 5.95 0.17 20.41
N LYS A 31 5.18 0.94 19.64
CA LYS A 31 5.39 2.39 19.52
C LYS A 31 4.95 3.12 20.78
N VAL A 32 5.80 4.05 21.22
CA VAL A 32 5.57 4.91 22.38
C VAL A 32 4.45 5.91 22.06
N PHE A 33 3.49 6.05 22.97
CA PHE A 33 2.42 7.03 22.92
C PHE A 33 2.32 7.78 24.25
N VAL A 34 1.67 8.95 24.24
CA VAL A 34 1.33 9.70 25.46
C VAL A 34 -0.15 9.47 25.77
N VAL A 35 -0.48 9.10 27.01
CA VAL A 35 -1.86 8.89 27.45
C VAL A 35 -2.59 10.25 27.47
N PRO A 36 -3.71 10.41 26.74
CA PRO A 36 -4.44 11.68 26.65
C PRO A 36 -5.27 11.95 27.90
N ASP A 37 -5.42 13.23 28.31
CA ASP A 37 -6.11 13.60 29.56
C ASP A 37 -7.61 13.33 29.61
N LYS A 38 -8.23 13.01 28.47
CA LYS A 38 -9.65 12.70 28.37
C LYS A 38 -9.84 11.50 27.46
N SER A 39 -10.79 10.62 27.81
CA SER A 39 -11.18 9.50 26.97
C SER A 39 -11.60 10.00 25.58
N SER A 40 -11.10 9.36 24.52
CA SER A 40 -11.47 9.70 23.14
C SER A 40 -12.64 8.86 22.64
N ILE A 41 -13.23 8.01 23.50
CA ILE A 41 -14.36 7.13 23.19
C ILE A 41 -15.60 7.59 23.98
N VAL A 42 -16.72 7.73 23.28
CA VAL A 42 -18.06 7.95 23.84
C VAL A 42 -18.80 6.62 23.85
N GLU A 43 -19.36 6.25 25.00
CA GLU A 43 -20.21 5.08 25.15
C GLU A 43 -21.66 5.53 25.34
N PHE A 44 -22.57 5.02 24.52
CA PHE A 44 -24.01 5.30 24.63
C PHE A 44 -24.84 4.08 24.26
N HIS A 45 -26.10 4.05 24.68
CA HIS A 45 -27.02 2.95 24.40
C HIS A 45 -27.90 3.29 23.20
N CYS A 46 -28.15 2.32 22.32
CA CYS A 46 -29.12 2.46 21.24
C CYS A 46 -30.53 2.62 21.82
N LYS A 47 -31.24 3.69 21.46
CA LYS A 47 -32.63 3.93 21.90
C LYS A 47 -33.61 2.83 21.48
N ASN A 48 -33.32 2.09 20.41
CA ASN A 48 -34.23 1.11 19.83
C ASN A 48 -34.00 -0.32 20.33
N CYS A 49 -32.75 -0.71 20.62
CA CYS A 49 -32.43 -2.09 21.02
C CYS A 49 -31.63 -2.22 22.33
N GLY A 50 -31.31 -1.09 22.98
CA GLY A 50 -30.53 -1.06 24.22
C GLY A 50 -29.05 -1.43 24.07
N GLN A 51 -28.57 -1.79 22.88
CA GLN A 51 -27.17 -2.19 22.68
C GLN A 51 -26.20 -1.05 23.05
N LYS A 52 -25.18 -1.37 23.83
CA LYS A 52 -24.08 -0.45 24.17
C LYS A 52 -23.16 -0.27 22.95
N ILE A 53 -23.00 0.97 22.51
CA ILE A 53 -22.18 1.37 21.35
C ILE A 53 -21.03 2.24 21.85
N SER A 54 -19.80 1.92 21.42
CA SER A 54 -18.59 2.68 21.74
C SER A 54 -18.02 3.29 20.47
N VAL A 55 -18.04 4.62 20.36
CA VAL A 55 -17.61 5.34 19.15
C VAL A 55 -16.61 6.43 19.51
N PRO A 56 -15.58 6.72 18.69
CA PRO A 56 -14.70 7.85 18.93
C PRO A 56 -15.45 9.19 18.99
N LYS A 57 -14.99 10.11 19.83
CA LYS A 57 -15.52 11.49 19.97
C LYS A 57 -15.58 12.26 18.65
N ILE A 58 -14.74 11.92 17.67
CA ILE A 58 -14.72 12.51 16.33
C ILE A 58 -16.07 12.33 15.59
N HIS A 59 -16.85 11.31 15.97
CA HIS A 59 -18.17 11.06 15.41
C HIS A 59 -19.31 11.60 16.27
N ALA A 60 -19.02 12.37 17.33
CA ALA A 60 -20.05 13.03 18.13
C ALA A 60 -20.92 13.95 17.25
N GLY A 61 -22.25 13.82 17.38
CA GLY A 61 -23.22 14.52 16.55
C GLY A 61 -23.47 13.94 15.15
N LYS A 62 -22.71 12.92 14.72
CA LYS A 62 -22.94 12.25 13.42
C LYS A 62 -24.01 11.16 13.55
N LYS A 63 -24.75 10.91 12.47
CA LYS A 63 -25.71 9.81 12.34
C LYS A 63 -24.95 8.53 11.97
N GLY A 64 -25.20 7.44 12.67
CA GLY A 64 -24.66 6.11 12.37
C GLY A 64 -25.74 5.04 12.42
N LYS A 65 -25.49 3.85 11.89
CA LYS A 65 -26.41 2.71 11.99
C LYS A 65 -26.01 1.85 13.21
N CYS A 66 -27.01 1.40 13.98
CA CYS A 66 -26.74 0.44 15.06
C CYS A 66 -26.35 -0.92 14.46
N PRO A 67 -25.28 -1.60 14.93
CA PRO A 67 -24.87 -2.90 14.40
C PRO A 67 -25.88 -4.01 14.65
N LYS A 68 -26.74 -3.89 15.68
CA LYS A 68 -27.71 -4.93 16.06
C LYS A 68 -29.07 -4.76 15.36
N CYS A 69 -29.64 -3.56 15.40
CA CYS A 69 -31.00 -3.32 14.89
C CYS A 69 -31.04 -2.48 13.61
N LYS A 70 -29.89 -2.07 13.06
CA LYS A 70 -29.75 -1.24 11.84
C LYS A 70 -30.46 0.12 11.86
N SER A 71 -31.14 0.49 12.94
CA SER A 71 -31.79 1.79 13.09
C SER A 71 -30.75 2.91 13.13
N ILE A 72 -31.10 4.06 12.59
CA ILE A 72 -30.24 5.25 12.59
C ILE A 72 -30.19 5.80 14.02
N VAL A 73 -28.98 5.92 14.57
CA VAL A 73 -28.70 6.47 15.90
C VAL A 73 -27.80 7.69 15.76
N VAL A 74 -28.12 8.75 16.51
CA VAL A 74 -27.30 9.96 16.58
C VAL A 74 -26.34 9.80 17.76
N VAL A 75 -25.04 9.94 17.50
CA VAL A 75 -24.04 9.95 18.58
C VAL A 75 -24.22 11.23 19.40
N PRO A 76 -24.43 11.16 20.73
CA PRO A 76 -24.62 12.35 21.56
C PRO A 76 -23.41 13.29 21.48
N LYS A 77 -23.65 14.60 21.31
CA LYS A 77 -22.61 15.61 21.53
C LYS A 77 -22.41 15.74 23.04
N THR A 78 -21.20 15.46 23.52
CA THR A 78 -20.85 15.66 24.93
C THR A 78 -20.56 17.15 25.14
N GLU A 79 -21.60 17.94 25.40
CA GLU A 79 -21.44 19.21 26.11
C GLU A 79 -21.37 18.89 27.61
N SER A 80 -20.49 19.60 28.30
CA SER A 80 -20.16 19.43 29.72
C SER A 80 -21.41 19.49 30.60
N ALA A 81 -21.91 18.34 31.02
CA ALA A 81 -22.86 18.23 32.12
C ALA A 81 -22.10 18.34 33.45
N SER A 82 -21.82 19.57 33.86
CA SER A 82 -21.67 19.90 35.27
C SER A 82 -22.27 21.29 35.46
N GLN A 83 -23.59 21.31 35.64
CA GLN A 83 -24.34 22.14 36.57
C GLN A 83 -25.84 21.89 36.33
N VAL A 84 -26.55 21.74 37.45
CA VAL A 84 -28.01 21.58 37.65
C VAL A 84 -28.48 20.15 37.96
N ALA A 85 -29.09 20.06 39.16
CA ALA A 85 -29.57 18.90 39.94
C ALA A 85 -28.42 18.09 40.58
N ILE A 86 -28.14 18.20 41.88
CA ILE A 86 -29.07 17.98 42.99
C ILE A 86 -28.73 18.94 44.16
N GLN A 87 -29.66 19.85 44.48
CA GLN A 87 -29.92 20.27 45.86
C GLN A 87 -31.30 19.72 46.21
N ALA A 88 -31.33 18.73 47.12
CA ALA A 88 -32.38 18.44 48.09
C ALA A 88 -32.21 16.99 48.57
N GLY A 89 -32.09 16.80 49.88
CA GLY A 89 -32.30 15.49 50.51
C GLY A 89 -31.19 15.06 51.45
N LEU A 90 -31.23 15.60 52.68
CA LEU A 90 -30.54 15.10 53.86
C LEU A 90 -30.82 13.61 54.13
N GLY A 91 -29.84 12.89 54.67
CA GLY A 91 -30.02 11.55 55.19
C GLY A 91 -28.71 10.87 55.61
N SER A 92 -28.33 11.12 56.86
CA SER A 92 -27.24 10.51 57.64
C SER A 92 -27.15 8.98 57.58
N SER A 93 -25.92 8.41 57.60
CA SER A 93 -25.48 7.51 58.68
C SER A 93 -23.99 7.14 58.55
N GLU A 94 -23.31 7.20 59.69
CA GLU A 94 -21.95 6.71 59.94
C GLU A 94 -21.82 5.20 59.74
N ILE A 95 -20.59 4.73 59.49
CA ILE A 95 -19.86 3.72 60.28
C ILE A 95 -18.57 3.36 59.51
N ALA A 96 -17.42 3.69 60.10
CA ALA A 96 -16.14 2.97 59.95
C ALA A 96 -15.97 2.05 61.18
N PRO A 97 -14.88 1.28 61.41
CA PRO A 97 -13.71 0.96 60.56
C PRO A 97 -13.31 -0.55 60.63
N LYS A 98 -12.32 -1.00 59.82
CA LYS A 98 -11.23 -1.86 60.35
C LYS A 98 -10.07 -2.04 59.38
N ALA A 99 -8.88 -2.06 59.98
CA ALA A 99 -7.55 -2.11 59.39
C ALA A 99 -6.96 -3.52 59.31
N SER A 100 -5.99 -3.74 58.42
CA SER A 100 -4.76 -4.53 58.64
C SER A 100 -3.87 -4.48 57.38
N GLY A 101 -2.59 -4.07 57.55
CA GLY A 101 -1.52 -4.24 56.55
C GLY A 101 -0.72 -5.54 56.81
N PRO A 102 0.58 -5.64 56.48
CA PRO A 102 1.34 -4.98 55.42
C PRO A 102 2.30 -5.93 54.62
N ASP A 103 2.86 -5.37 53.54
CA ASP A 103 4.21 -5.55 52.97
C ASP A 103 4.61 -6.80 52.13
N PRO A 104 4.90 -6.58 50.82
CA PRO A 104 5.73 -7.47 50.00
C PRO A 104 7.18 -6.97 49.92
N ARG A 105 8.13 -7.76 50.44
CA ARG A 105 9.55 -7.64 50.11
C ARG A 105 9.91 -8.63 49.01
N LEU A 106 10.56 -8.18 47.95
CA LEU A 106 11.89 -8.70 47.58
C LEU A 106 12.50 -7.97 46.37
N PHE A 107 13.74 -7.55 46.60
CA PHE A 107 14.85 -7.26 45.69
C PHE A 107 15.15 -5.82 45.24
N ASP A 108 16.22 -5.35 45.88
CA ASP A 108 17.02 -4.14 45.76
C ASP A 108 17.87 -4.06 44.48
N MET A 109 18.16 -2.82 44.04
CA MET A 109 19.47 -2.40 43.52
C MET A 109 19.58 -0.85 43.61
N PRO A 110 20.79 -0.27 43.74
CA PRO A 110 21.07 0.80 44.69
C PRO A 110 21.09 2.19 44.08
N GLN A 111 20.62 3.17 44.86
CA GLN A 111 20.88 4.59 44.66
C GLN A 111 22.21 4.95 45.32
N GLU A 112 23.17 5.45 44.54
CA GLU A 112 24.21 6.32 45.09
C GLU A 112 23.67 7.75 45.20
N MET A 113 23.57 8.18 46.46
CA MET A 113 23.37 9.57 46.85
C MET A 113 24.64 10.38 46.62
N LYS A 114 24.47 11.58 46.08
CA LYS A 114 25.08 12.78 46.67
C LYS A 114 24.12 13.95 46.53
N ALA A 115 23.41 14.22 47.61
CA ALA A 115 22.77 15.49 47.86
C ALA A 115 23.80 16.40 48.55
N GLU A 116 23.99 17.60 48.03
CA GLU A 116 24.51 18.71 48.80
C GLU A 116 23.62 19.94 48.53
N ASN A 117 23.20 20.54 49.64
CA ASN A 117 22.14 21.54 49.77
C ASN A 117 22.55 22.89 49.16
N GLN A 118 21.59 23.66 48.63
CA GLN A 118 21.15 24.95 49.22
C GLN A 118 20.27 25.78 48.28
N ALA A 119 19.18 26.28 48.87
CA ALA A 119 18.60 27.62 48.71
C ALA A 119 18.09 28.08 47.33
N SER A 120 16.76 28.05 47.19
CA SER A 120 15.90 29.17 46.76
C SER A 120 16.57 30.35 46.03
N SER A 121 16.29 30.47 44.72
CA SER A 121 16.14 31.77 44.07
C SER A 121 15.15 31.65 42.91
N GLN A 122 14.06 32.40 43.02
CA GLN A 122 13.12 32.66 41.93
C GLN A 122 13.88 33.31 40.77
N HIS A 123 13.87 32.69 39.59
CA HIS A 123 14.17 33.37 38.34
C HIS A 123 12.88 33.48 37.51
N PRO A 124 12.51 34.67 37.00
CA PRO A 124 11.36 34.83 36.13
C PRO A 124 11.63 34.11 34.81
N VAL A 125 10.64 33.33 34.36
CA VAL A 125 10.61 32.74 33.02
C VAL A 125 10.72 33.89 31.99
N PRO A 126 11.66 33.86 31.04
CA PRO A 126 11.74 34.90 30.02
C PRO A 126 10.59 34.73 29.02
N ASP A 127 9.90 35.82 28.73
CA ASP A 127 8.76 35.93 27.78
C ASP A 127 9.09 35.50 26.33
N THR A 128 10.36 35.21 26.02
CA THR A 128 10.81 34.77 24.69
C THR A 128 10.34 33.36 24.31
N THR A 129 9.93 32.54 25.27
CA THR A 129 9.52 31.15 25.00
C THR A 129 8.13 31.01 24.39
N LEU A 130 7.21 31.97 24.63
CA LEU A 130 5.84 31.88 24.15
C LEU A 130 5.72 32.25 22.67
N GLU A 131 6.47 33.27 22.24
CA GLU A 131 6.56 33.67 20.83
C GLU A 131 7.27 32.60 19.99
N ASP A 132 8.34 31.98 20.51
CA ASP A 132 9.03 30.89 19.82
C ASP A 132 8.18 29.62 19.74
N MET A 133 7.40 29.31 20.79
CA MET A 133 6.41 28.23 20.73
C MET A 133 5.24 28.53 19.79
N GLN A 134 4.83 29.79 19.68
CA GLN A 134 3.83 30.22 18.70
C GLN A 134 4.38 30.16 17.26
N ARG A 135 5.63 30.54 17.02
CA ARG A 135 6.30 30.40 15.71
C ARG A 135 6.50 28.95 15.32
N LEU A 136 6.84 28.07 16.26
CA LEU A 136 6.92 26.63 16.02
C LEU A 136 5.53 26.03 15.76
N ARG A 137 4.50 26.53 16.44
CA ARG A 137 3.11 26.14 16.20
C ARG A 137 2.62 26.63 14.85
N GLU A 138 2.92 27.87 14.48
CA GLU A 138 2.63 28.46 13.17
C GLU A 138 3.37 27.73 12.06
N ALA A 139 4.65 27.41 12.22
CA ALA A 139 5.42 26.58 11.30
C ALA A 139 4.82 25.17 11.17
N MET A 140 4.29 24.59 12.26
CA MET A 140 3.57 23.32 12.23
C MET A 140 2.16 23.43 11.61
N THR A 141 1.44 24.55 11.74
CA THR A 141 0.14 24.78 11.09
C THR A 141 0.25 25.21 9.63
N ILE A 142 1.33 25.88 9.23
CA ILE A 142 1.64 26.19 7.82
C ILE A 142 2.04 24.90 7.08
N GLY A 143 2.44 23.86 7.81
CA GLY A 143 2.47 22.47 7.36
C GLY A 143 1.09 21.82 7.16
N THR A 144 -0.01 22.59 7.02
CA THR A 144 -1.15 22.12 6.24
C THR A 144 -0.62 21.60 4.94
N ILE A 145 -0.67 20.28 4.78
CA ILE A 145 -0.40 19.51 3.57
C ILE A 145 -0.73 20.39 2.38
N LYS A 146 0.32 20.96 1.76
CA LYS A 146 0.20 21.64 0.50
C LYS A 146 -0.16 20.51 -0.46
N GLN A 147 -1.45 20.23 -0.60
CA GLN A 147 -1.94 19.37 -1.65
C GLN A 147 -1.42 20.02 -2.92
N GLU A 148 -0.40 19.40 -3.50
CA GLU A 148 0.13 19.82 -4.78
C GLU A 148 -1.07 19.91 -5.72
N PRO A 149 -1.29 21.06 -6.39
CA PRO A 149 -2.50 21.26 -7.19
C PRO A 149 -2.61 20.11 -8.19
N ARG A 150 -3.72 19.37 -8.10
CA ARG A 150 -3.92 18.15 -8.90
C ARG A 150 -3.73 18.52 -10.37
N PRO A 151 -2.85 17.82 -11.11
CA PRO A 151 -2.56 18.18 -12.49
C PRO A 151 -3.85 18.09 -13.32
N GLU A 152 -4.25 19.19 -13.94
CA GLU A 152 -5.39 19.19 -14.87
C GLU A 152 -4.98 18.62 -16.23
N ARG A 153 -5.84 17.80 -16.83
CA ARG A 153 -5.58 17.21 -18.15
C ARG A 153 -5.68 18.29 -19.22
N LYS A 154 -4.58 18.52 -19.94
CA LYS A 154 -4.52 19.45 -21.07
C LYS A 154 -4.93 18.80 -22.41
N LEU A 155 -4.95 17.47 -22.46
CA LEU A 155 -5.14 16.69 -23.69
C LEU A 155 -6.39 15.80 -23.61
N PRO A 156 -6.93 15.37 -24.77
CA PRO A 156 -7.99 14.37 -24.83
C PRO A 156 -7.60 13.09 -24.10
N TRP A 157 -8.56 12.46 -23.42
CA TRP A 157 -8.33 11.36 -22.49
C TRP A 157 -7.58 10.17 -23.10
N TYR A 158 -7.79 9.85 -24.38
CA TYR A 158 -7.18 8.70 -25.06
C TYR A 158 -5.71 8.93 -25.43
N ILE A 159 -5.34 10.15 -25.83
CA ILE A 159 -3.94 10.52 -26.12
C ILE A 159 -3.14 10.61 -24.82
N ASP A 160 -3.75 11.18 -23.78
CA ASP A 160 -3.09 11.37 -22.49
C ASP A 160 -2.74 10.03 -21.80
N ILE A 161 -3.59 9.01 -21.94
CA ILE A 161 -3.30 7.63 -21.48
C ILE A 161 -2.06 7.07 -22.14
N LEU A 162 -1.93 7.21 -23.46
CA LEU A 162 -0.75 6.72 -24.17
C LEU A 162 0.49 7.49 -23.76
N LEU A 163 0.37 8.76 -23.42
CA LEU A 163 1.46 9.61 -22.93
C LEU A 163 1.81 9.37 -21.45
N TYR A 164 1.21 8.38 -20.77
CA TYR A 164 1.50 8.13 -19.36
C TYR A 164 3.01 8.02 -19.03
N PRO A 165 3.84 7.29 -19.80
CA PRO A 165 5.27 7.17 -19.53
C PRO A 165 6.15 8.33 -20.02
N THR A 166 5.59 9.34 -20.70
CA THR A 166 6.36 10.41 -21.37
C THR A 166 6.72 11.57 -20.45
N ASN A 167 7.08 11.27 -19.21
CA ASN A 167 7.69 12.22 -18.27
C ASN A 167 9.15 11.83 -18.00
N LYS A 168 9.87 12.67 -17.26
CA LYS A 168 11.27 12.44 -16.91
C LYS A 168 11.46 11.06 -16.24
N ALA A 169 10.65 10.74 -15.23
CA ALA A 169 10.74 9.48 -14.48
C ALA A 169 10.48 8.24 -15.36
N GLY A 170 9.43 8.25 -16.18
CA GLY A 170 9.09 7.15 -17.08
C GLY A 170 10.15 6.91 -18.13
N LEU A 171 10.68 7.98 -18.75
CA LEU A 171 11.77 7.89 -19.71
C LEU A 171 13.08 7.41 -19.07
N THR A 172 13.38 7.83 -17.84
CA THR A 172 14.54 7.29 -17.10
C THR A 172 14.39 5.80 -16.81
N MET A 173 13.19 5.33 -16.45
CA MET A 173 12.95 3.91 -16.19
C MET A 173 13.02 3.07 -17.46
N ILE A 174 12.47 3.55 -18.57
CA ILE A 174 12.66 2.94 -19.90
C ILE A 174 14.15 2.89 -20.24
N GLY A 175 14.87 4.00 -20.02
CA GLY A 175 16.31 4.08 -20.25
C GLY A 175 17.10 3.05 -19.44
N ILE A 176 16.77 2.86 -18.15
CA ILE A 176 17.38 1.83 -17.30
C ILE A 176 17.08 0.42 -17.83
N ILE A 177 15.86 0.18 -18.29
CA ILE A 177 15.40 -1.14 -18.77
C ILE A 177 16.05 -1.57 -20.06
N VAL A 178 16.40 -0.62 -20.91
CA VAL A 178 17.18 -0.91 -22.12
C VAL A 178 18.67 -0.92 -21.80
N GLY A 179 19.12 0.10 -21.07
CA GLY A 179 20.52 0.36 -20.82
C GLY A 179 21.18 -0.74 -20.00
N VAL A 180 20.55 -1.20 -18.92
CA VAL A 180 21.15 -2.20 -18.03
C VAL A 180 21.35 -3.56 -18.75
N PRO A 181 20.33 -4.17 -19.38
CA PRO A 181 20.53 -5.42 -20.13
C PRO A 181 21.47 -5.25 -21.33
N PHE A 182 21.45 -4.09 -22.00
CA PHE A 182 22.37 -3.81 -23.11
C PHE A 182 23.83 -3.77 -22.65
N LEU A 183 24.12 -3.02 -21.58
CA LEU A 183 25.46 -2.96 -20.98
C LEU A 183 25.91 -4.34 -20.49
N PHE A 184 25.00 -5.09 -19.86
CA PHE A 184 25.28 -6.45 -19.41
C PHE A 184 25.59 -7.38 -20.59
N GLY A 185 24.83 -7.28 -21.68
CA GLY A 185 25.09 -8.00 -22.93
C GLY A 185 26.45 -7.65 -23.55
N LEU A 186 26.85 -6.38 -23.52
CA LEU A 186 28.17 -5.95 -23.99
C LEU A 186 29.30 -6.55 -23.15
N ILE A 187 29.15 -6.55 -21.82
CA ILE A 187 30.12 -7.18 -20.90
C ILE A 187 30.23 -8.68 -21.19
N PHE A 188 29.11 -9.39 -21.35
CA PHE A 188 29.10 -10.81 -21.71
C PHE A 188 29.77 -11.07 -23.06
N ALA A 189 29.50 -10.23 -24.06
CA ALA A 189 30.13 -10.35 -25.37
C ALA A 189 31.65 -10.13 -25.30
N LEU A 190 32.11 -9.16 -24.50
CA LEU A 190 33.53 -8.91 -24.28
C LEU A 190 34.21 -10.09 -23.57
N ILE A 191 33.58 -10.63 -22.52
CA ILE A 191 34.11 -11.81 -21.80
C ILE A 191 34.13 -13.02 -22.74
N ALA A 192 33.10 -13.22 -23.55
CA ALA A 192 33.05 -14.29 -24.54
C ALA A 192 34.19 -14.19 -25.55
N PHE A 193 34.43 -12.99 -26.09
CA PHE A 193 35.56 -12.73 -26.98
C PHE A 193 36.91 -13.02 -26.29
N LEU A 194 37.09 -12.60 -25.04
CA LEU A 194 38.30 -12.87 -24.29
C LEU A 194 38.50 -14.37 -24.02
N THR A 195 37.42 -15.12 -23.77
CA THR A 195 37.49 -16.58 -23.60
C THR A 195 37.84 -17.32 -24.89
N MET A 196 37.53 -16.76 -26.07
CA MET A 196 38.02 -17.31 -27.35
C MET A 196 39.54 -17.13 -27.50
N ILE A 197 40.11 -16.02 -27.01
CA ILE A 197 41.55 -15.76 -27.05
C ILE A 197 42.29 -16.60 -26.00
N PHE A 198 41.71 -16.74 -24.80
CA PHE A 198 42.31 -17.48 -23.69
C PHE A 198 41.30 -18.47 -23.07
N PRO A 199 41.23 -19.71 -23.58
CA PRO A 199 40.26 -20.72 -23.17
C PRO A 199 40.18 -21.03 -21.66
N PRO A 200 41.26 -20.96 -20.86
CA PRO A 200 41.16 -21.22 -19.42
C PRO A 200 40.19 -20.28 -18.66
N LEU A 201 39.85 -19.11 -19.21
CA LEU A 201 38.81 -18.23 -18.64
C LEU A 201 37.41 -18.83 -18.66
N PHE A 202 37.19 -19.95 -19.36
CA PHE A 202 35.90 -20.64 -19.41
C PHE A 202 35.35 -20.98 -18.02
N ILE A 203 36.22 -21.16 -17.03
CA ILE A 203 35.85 -21.44 -15.64
C ILE A 203 35.00 -20.33 -14.98
N LEU A 204 35.04 -19.10 -15.50
CA LEU A 204 34.25 -17.97 -14.99
C LEU A 204 32.79 -17.98 -15.47
N TRP A 205 32.47 -18.71 -16.54
CA TRP A 205 31.13 -18.69 -17.16
C TRP A 205 30.02 -19.18 -16.22
N PRO A 206 30.16 -20.29 -15.48
CA PRO A 206 29.12 -20.74 -14.55
C PRO A 206 28.84 -19.70 -13.45
N VAL A 207 29.88 -19.07 -12.92
CA VAL A 207 29.76 -18.02 -11.89
C VAL A 207 29.06 -16.80 -12.45
N LEU A 208 29.46 -16.36 -13.64
CA LEU A 208 28.87 -15.21 -14.31
C LEU A 208 27.41 -15.46 -14.70
N ALA A 209 27.08 -16.67 -15.17
CA ALA A 209 25.72 -17.09 -15.48
C ALA A 209 24.84 -17.11 -14.22
N PHE A 210 25.34 -17.65 -13.11
CA PHE A 210 24.64 -17.64 -11.83
C PHE A 210 24.41 -16.22 -11.32
N LEU A 211 25.44 -15.37 -11.34
CA LEU A 211 25.32 -13.97 -10.94
C LEU A 211 24.34 -13.20 -11.84
N GLY A 212 24.40 -13.43 -13.15
CA GLY A 212 23.46 -12.85 -14.11
C GLY A 212 22.03 -13.29 -13.89
N PHE A 213 21.80 -14.55 -13.52
CA PHE A 213 20.48 -15.05 -13.14
C PHE A 213 19.95 -14.32 -11.89
N ILE A 214 20.77 -14.17 -10.84
CA ILE A 214 20.37 -13.47 -9.61
C ILE A 214 20.09 -11.99 -9.89
N ILE A 215 20.96 -11.31 -10.64
CA ILE A 215 20.76 -9.90 -11.03
C ILE A 215 19.49 -9.76 -11.87
N GLY A 216 19.28 -10.65 -12.85
CA GLY A 216 18.09 -10.64 -13.70
C GLY A 216 16.80 -10.87 -12.91
N LEU A 217 16.84 -11.77 -11.92
CA LEU A 217 15.71 -12.04 -11.02
C LEU A 217 15.39 -10.81 -10.16
N LEU A 218 16.39 -10.20 -9.51
CA LEU A 218 16.21 -8.99 -8.72
C LEU A 218 15.71 -7.82 -9.58
N PHE A 219 16.26 -7.68 -10.77
CA PHE A 219 15.85 -6.66 -11.73
C PHE A 219 14.40 -6.85 -12.16
N GLY A 220 14.00 -8.07 -12.52
CA GLY A 220 12.62 -8.40 -12.87
C GLY A 220 11.63 -8.11 -11.74
N MET A 221 11.99 -8.48 -10.50
CA MET A 221 11.18 -8.16 -9.32
C MET A 221 11.05 -6.66 -9.07
N TYR A 222 12.13 -5.89 -9.25
CA TYR A 222 12.10 -4.44 -9.15
C TYR A 222 11.20 -3.80 -10.23
N LEU A 223 11.28 -4.27 -11.47
CA LEU A 223 10.39 -3.81 -12.53
C LEU A 223 8.94 -4.13 -12.23
N TYR A 224 8.67 -5.32 -11.70
CA TYR A 224 7.33 -5.71 -11.29
C TYR A 224 6.79 -4.80 -10.17
N TRP A 225 7.58 -4.58 -9.12
CA TRP A 225 7.26 -3.63 -8.06
C TRP A 225 6.93 -2.24 -8.59
N TYR A 226 7.73 -1.75 -9.54
CA TYR A 226 7.49 -0.45 -10.17
C TYR A 226 6.17 -0.41 -10.97
N LEU A 227 5.81 -1.49 -11.69
CA LEU A 227 4.52 -1.58 -12.38
C LEU A 227 3.35 -1.50 -11.39
N CYS A 228 3.44 -2.17 -10.24
CA CYS A 228 2.44 -2.03 -9.19
C CYS A 228 2.38 -0.62 -8.60
N GLN A 229 3.52 0.06 -8.48
CA GLN A 229 3.53 1.45 -8.05
C GLN A 229 2.83 2.36 -9.07
N CYS A 230 3.00 2.11 -10.37
CA CYS A 230 2.22 2.79 -11.40
C CYS A 230 0.71 2.53 -11.25
N ILE A 231 0.29 1.30 -10.89
CA ILE A 231 -1.12 0.98 -10.62
C ILE A 231 -1.64 1.78 -9.41
N ARG A 232 -0.91 1.79 -8.30
CA ARG A 232 -1.28 2.52 -7.06
C ARG A 232 -1.36 4.03 -7.28
N ASP A 233 -0.35 4.62 -7.89
CA ASP A 233 -0.34 6.05 -8.21
C ASP A 233 -1.51 6.45 -9.14
N SER A 234 -1.79 5.61 -10.14
CA SER A 234 -2.92 5.83 -11.06
C SER A 234 -4.28 5.66 -10.38
N ALA A 235 -4.37 4.74 -9.42
CA ALA A 235 -5.53 4.52 -8.56
C ALA A 235 -5.79 5.70 -7.60
N ASP A 236 -4.76 6.41 -7.18
CA ASP A 236 -4.85 7.66 -6.41
C ASP A 236 -5.17 8.90 -7.27
N GLY A 237 -5.18 8.73 -8.60
CA GLY A 237 -5.51 9.78 -9.56
C GLY A 237 -4.32 10.39 -10.29
N GLY A 238 -3.12 9.81 -10.14
CA GLY A 238 -1.93 10.16 -10.89
C GLY A 238 -2.14 10.09 -12.41
N ILE A 239 -1.52 11.04 -13.14
CA ILE A 239 -1.65 11.18 -14.59
C ILE A 239 -0.36 10.77 -15.31
N ARG A 240 0.76 10.71 -14.61
CA ARG A 240 2.08 10.40 -15.15
C ARG A 240 2.81 9.46 -14.21
N THR A 241 3.86 8.79 -14.70
CA THR A 241 4.57 7.80 -13.89
C THR A 241 5.18 8.41 -12.62
N PRO A 242 5.18 7.65 -11.50
CA PRO A 242 5.69 8.13 -10.22
C PRO A 242 7.21 8.28 -10.23
N GLU A 243 7.72 9.32 -9.58
CA GLU A 243 9.16 9.51 -9.37
C GLU A 243 9.62 8.63 -8.19
N THR A 244 10.15 7.45 -8.49
CA THR A 244 10.62 6.48 -7.46
C THR A 244 12.14 6.48 -7.28
N ILE A 245 12.87 7.30 -8.04
CA ILE A 245 14.34 7.37 -8.01
C ILE A 245 14.78 7.87 -6.63
N GLY A 246 15.43 6.99 -5.86
CA GLY A 246 15.89 7.27 -4.49
C GLY A 246 15.06 6.62 -3.39
N GLN A 247 13.90 6.04 -3.72
CA GLN A 247 13.10 5.22 -2.81
C GLN A 247 13.21 3.75 -3.24
N THR A 248 14.36 3.13 -3.00
CA THR A 248 14.53 1.70 -3.27
C THR A 248 13.82 0.89 -2.18
N PRO A 249 12.82 0.06 -2.53
CA PRO A 249 12.15 -0.80 -1.56
C PRO A 249 13.12 -1.82 -0.98
N GLY A 250 12.80 -2.34 0.20
CA GLY A 250 13.57 -3.43 0.79
C GLY A 250 13.48 -4.70 -0.04
N LEU A 251 14.51 -5.54 0.00
CA LEU A 251 14.50 -6.85 -0.69
C LEU A 251 13.31 -7.71 -0.26
N TRP A 252 12.92 -7.64 1.01
CA TRP A 252 11.77 -8.37 1.53
C TRP A 252 10.44 -7.89 0.92
N GLU A 253 10.26 -6.59 0.74
CA GLU A 253 9.06 -6.02 0.12
C GLU A 253 8.96 -6.42 -1.36
N LEU A 254 10.09 -6.43 -2.08
CA LEU A 254 10.16 -6.94 -3.44
C LEU A 254 9.71 -8.41 -3.52
N ILE A 255 10.20 -9.25 -2.58
CA ILE A 255 9.83 -10.67 -2.51
C ILE A 255 8.35 -10.83 -2.18
N SER A 256 7.83 -10.15 -1.14
CA SER A 256 6.44 -10.34 -0.71
C SER A 256 5.47 -9.95 -1.80
N GLN A 257 5.69 -8.79 -2.44
CA GLN A 257 4.81 -8.31 -3.49
C GLN A 257 4.85 -9.18 -4.75
N SER A 258 6.04 -9.67 -5.12
CA SER A 258 6.19 -10.62 -6.23
C SER A 258 5.48 -11.95 -5.92
N TRP A 259 5.59 -12.42 -4.67
CA TRP A 259 4.94 -13.64 -4.22
C TRP A 259 3.41 -13.55 -4.23
N GLU A 260 2.84 -12.46 -3.73
CA GLU A 260 1.38 -12.25 -3.74
C GLU A 260 0.79 -12.27 -5.15
N THR A 261 1.53 -11.70 -6.08
CA THR A 261 1.17 -11.67 -7.50
C THR A 261 1.28 -13.05 -8.12
N PHE A 262 2.34 -13.78 -7.80
CA PHE A 262 2.50 -15.15 -8.25
C PHE A 262 1.36 -16.03 -7.74
N VAL A 263 0.97 -15.88 -6.48
CA VAL A 263 -0.19 -16.58 -5.90
C VAL A 263 -1.48 -16.18 -6.62
N CYS A 264 -1.68 -14.90 -6.93
CA CYS A 264 -2.81 -14.42 -7.74
C CYS A 264 -2.85 -15.10 -9.12
N LEU A 265 -1.73 -15.15 -9.85
CA LEU A 265 -1.63 -15.82 -11.14
C LEU A 265 -1.96 -17.31 -11.04
N VAL A 266 -1.36 -18.01 -10.07
CA VAL A 266 -1.59 -19.44 -9.84
C VAL A 266 -3.05 -19.68 -9.49
N PHE A 267 -3.67 -18.85 -8.65
CA PHE A 267 -5.06 -18.99 -8.25
C PHE A 267 -6.02 -18.98 -9.46
N PHE A 268 -5.84 -18.06 -10.41
CA PHE A 268 -6.67 -18.00 -11.61
C PHE A 268 -6.30 -19.03 -12.69
N ALA A 269 -5.03 -19.45 -12.75
CA ALA A 269 -4.57 -20.48 -13.69
C ALA A 269 -4.88 -21.91 -13.21
N PHE A 270 -5.11 -22.10 -11.91
CA PHE A 270 -5.25 -23.41 -11.28
C PHE A 270 -6.30 -24.32 -11.93
N PRO A 271 -7.53 -23.87 -12.25
CA PRO A 271 -8.53 -24.73 -12.89
C PRO A 271 -8.08 -25.26 -14.26
N VAL A 272 -7.38 -24.43 -15.04
CA VAL A 272 -6.87 -24.78 -16.37
C VAL A 272 -5.74 -25.80 -16.25
N ILE A 273 -4.81 -25.57 -15.32
CA ILE A 273 -3.68 -26.46 -15.06
C ILE A 273 -4.18 -27.83 -14.61
N LEU A 274 -5.13 -27.89 -13.67
CA LEU A 274 -5.75 -29.14 -13.22
C LEU A 274 -6.45 -29.88 -14.38
N TYR A 275 -7.24 -29.17 -15.17
CA TYR A 275 -7.94 -29.76 -16.30
C TYR A 275 -6.97 -30.36 -17.32
N PHE A 276 -5.91 -29.62 -17.69
CA PHE A 276 -4.91 -30.07 -18.65
C PHE A 276 -4.09 -31.24 -18.12
N THR A 277 -3.67 -31.20 -16.85
CA THR A 277 -2.88 -32.29 -16.24
C THR A 277 -3.66 -33.60 -16.17
N TYR A 278 -4.98 -33.55 -15.91
CA TYR A 278 -5.83 -34.74 -15.83
C TYR A 278 -6.25 -35.28 -17.20
N THR A 279 -6.66 -34.39 -18.13
CA THR A 279 -7.24 -34.81 -19.41
C THR A 279 -6.24 -34.89 -20.56
N GLN A 280 -5.13 -34.16 -20.48
CA GLN A 280 -4.14 -33.97 -21.55
C GLN A 280 -4.77 -33.51 -22.88
N ARG A 281 -5.88 -32.75 -22.81
CA ARG A 281 -6.64 -32.27 -23.98
C ARG A 281 -6.84 -30.76 -23.93
N THR A 282 -6.96 -30.16 -25.11
CA THR A 282 -7.22 -28.73 -25.33
C THR A 282 -8.54 -28.54 -26.08
N ASP A 283 -9.62 -29.06 -25.50
CA ASP A 283 -10.99 -28.99 -26.02
C ASP A 283 -11.72 -27.71 -25.54
N ALA A 284 -13.02 -27.62 -25.83
CA ALA A 284 -13.81 -26.43 -25.50
C ALA A 284 -13.81 -26.08 -24.00
N ILE A 285 -13.75 -27.09 -23.12
CA ILE A 285 -13.71 -26.88 -21.66
C ILE A 285 -12.40 -26.20 -21.25
N PHE A 286 -11.26 -26.65 -21.79
CA PHE A 286 -9.96 -26.02 -21.54
C PHE A 286 -9.97 -24.53 -21.90
N TRP A 287 -10.46 -24.21 -23.11
CA TRP A 287 -10.51 -22.82 -23.57
C TRP A 287 -11.52 -21.97 -22.78
N ALA A 288 -12.64 -22.54 -22.34
CA ALA A 288 -13.59 -21.87 -21.47
C ALA A 288 -12.97 -21.53 -20.09
N LEU A 289 -12.26 -22.48 -19.48
CA LEU A 289 -11.55 -22.26 -18.21
C LEU A 289 -10.43 -21.22 -18.36
N LEU A 290 -9.70 -21.26 -19.47
CA LEU A 290 -8.66 -20.28 -19.76
C LEU A 290 -9.24 -18.88 -19.95
N GLY A 291 -10.31 -18.76 -20.72
CA GLY A 291 -11.03 -17.50 -20.90
C GLY A 291 -11.53 -16.93 -19.57
N PHE A 292 -12.04 -17.78 -18.68
CA PHE A 292 -12.47 -17.37 -17.35
C PHE A 292 -11.29 -16.86 -16.50
N GLY A 293 -10.16 -17.57 -16.47
CA GLY A 293 -8.96 -17.13 -15.77
C GLY A 293 -8.44 -15.78 -16.28
N VAL A 294 -8.36 -15.60 -17.60
CA VAL A 294 -7.94 -14.34 -18.24
C VAL A 294 -8.90 -13.20 -17.92
N LEU A 295 -10.21 -13.46 -17.87
CA LEU A 295 -11.22 -12.45 -17.57
C LEU A 295 -11.20 -12.02 -16.10
N LEU A 296 -10.94 -12.94 -15.16
CA LEU A 296 -10.89 -12.60 -13.73
C LEU A 296 -9.55 -12.00 -13.28
N PHE A 297 -8.45 -12.38 -13.93
CA PHE A 297 -7.10 -12.04 -13.49
C PHE A 297 -6.84 -10.52 -13.31
N PRO A 298 -7.17 -9.62 -14.26
CA PRO A 298 -6.90 -8.20 -14.09
C PRO A 298 -7.57 -7.61 -12.85
N MET A 299 -8.82 -8.02 -12.57
CA MET A 299 -9.55 -7.56 -11.39
C MET A 299 -9.00 -8.13 -10.09
N GLY A 300 -8.63 -9.41 -10.07
CA GLY A 300 -7.99 -10.04 -8.92
C GLY A 300 -6.61 -9.44 -8.63
N LEU A 301 -5.82 -9.16 -9.67
CA LEU A 301 -4.53 -8.49 -9.56
C LEU A 301 -4.71 -7.08 -8.97
N LEU A 302 -5.66 -6.30 -9.49
CA LEU A 302 -5.95 -4.97 -8.97
C LEU A 302 -6.36 -5.04 -7.48
N ALA A 303 -7.22 -5.99 -7.10
CA ALA A 303 -7.62 -6.17 -5.71
C ALA A 303 -6.43 -6.52 -4.79
N VAL A 304 -5.59 -7.48 -5.18
CA VAL A 304 -4.38 -7.83 -4.40
C VAL A 304 -3.46 -6.63 -4.21
N ILE A 305 -3.23 -5.83 -5.26
CA ILE A 305 -2.34 -4.67 -5.19
C ILE A 305 -2.92 -3.55 -4.30
N MET A 306 -4.24 -3.32 -4.34
CA MET A 306 -4.90 -2.27 -3.55
C MET A 306 -5.05 -2.65 -2.07
N PHE A 307 -5.32 -3.93 -1.78
CA PHE A 307 -5.46 -4.42 -0.40
C PHE A 307 -4.15 -4.91 0.23
N ASP A 308 -3.08 -5.02 -0.55
CA ASP A 308 -1.76 -5.52 -0.12
C ASP A 308 -1.90 -6.88 0.62
N SER A 309 -2.77 -7.74 0.08
CA SER A 309 -3.13 -9.00 0.72
C SER A 309 -3.71 -10.02 -0.25
N ILE A 310 -3.30 -11.28 -0.08
CA ILE A 310 -3.86 -12.45 -0.79
C ILE A 310 -5.34 -12.66 -0.43
N SER A 311 -5.78 -12.19 0.76
CA SER A 311 -7.18 -12.30 1.20
C SER A 311 -8.15 -11.56 0.28
N ALA A 312 -7.64 -10.63 -0.53
CA ALA A 312 -8.41 -9.92 -1.56
C ALA A 312 -8.89 -10.82 -2.70
N LEU A 313 -8.32 -12.04 -2.86
CA LEU A 313 -8.75 -13.03 -3.85
C LEU A 313 -10.08 -13.73 -3.50
N ASN A 314 -10.94 -13.08 -2.71
CA ASN A 314 -12.26 -13.60 -2.41
C ASN A 314 -13.11 -13.63 -3.70
N PRO A 315 -13.56 -14.82 -4.16
CA PRO A 315 -14.31 -14.93 -5.41
C PRO A 315 -15.61 -14.13 -5.40
N VAL A 316 -16.25 -13.97 -4.24
CA VAL A 316 -17.48 -13.18 -4.11
C VAL A 316 -17.20 -11.70 -4.34
N LEU A 317 -16.08 -11.19 -3.83
CA LEU A 317 -15.65 -9.81 -4.03
C LEU A 317 -15.35 -9.59 -5.52
N ILE A 318 -14.50 -10.41 -6.13
CA ILE A 318 -14.07 -10.24 -7.52
C ILE A 318 -15.25 -10.32 -8.49
N ILE A 319 -16.10 -11.35 -8.36
CA ILE A 319 -17.26 -11.53 -9.24
C ILE A 319 -18.25 -10.38 -9.03
N GLY A 320 -18.49 -9.97 -7.78
CA GLY A 320 -19.36 -8.84 -7.45
C GLY A 320 -18.89 -7.53 -8.10
N SER A 321 -17.59 -7.26 -8.05
CA SER A 321 -17.00 -6.06 -8.65
C SER A 321 -16.99 -6.08 -10.18
N ILE A 322 -16.81 -7.26 -10.80
CA ILE A 322 -16.90 -7.40 -12.25
C ILE A 322 -18.34 -7.16 -12.71
N LEU A 323 -19.33 -7.72 -12.02
CA LEU A 323 -20.74 -7.54 -12.38
C LEU A 323 -21.20 -6.09 -12.21
N SER A 324 -20.74 -5.39 -11.17
CA SER A 324 -21.11 -3.98 -10.94
C SER A 324 -20.51 -3.02 -11.97
N ALA A 325 -19.37 -3.36 -12.56
CA ALA A 325 -18.68 -2.57 -13.58
C ALA A 325 -18.63 -3.24 -14.96
N PHE A 326 -19.52 -4.21 -15.24
CA PHE A 326 -19.39 -5.19 -16.33
C PHE A 326 -19.03 -4.60 -17.70
N PHE A 327 -19.83 -3.66 -18.22
CA PHE A 327 -19.58 -3.08 -19.55
C PHE A 327 -18.26 -2.31 -19.63
N SER A 328 -17.93 -1.58 -18.57
CA SER A 328 -16.70 -0.80 -18.51
C SER A 328 -15.47 -1.69 -18.35
N TYR A 329 -15.60 -2.77 -17.57
CA TYR A 329 -14.57 -3.77 -17.39
C TYR A 329 -14.32 -4.57 -18.68
N LEU A 330 -15.37 -4.94 -19.42
CA LEU A 330 -15.22 -5.61 -20.70
C LEU A 330 -14.49 -4.73 -21.73
N GLY A 331 -14.82 -3.44 -21.77
CA GLY A 331 -14.09 -2.46 -22.58
C GLY A 331 -12.61 -2.35 -22.20
N LEU A 332 -12.31 -2.37 -20.90
CA LEU A 332 -10.93 -2.38 -20.39
C LEU A 332 -10.18 -3.65 -20.83
N ILE A 333 -10.78 -4.84 -20.67
CA ILE A 333 -10.16 -6.10 -21.09
C ILE A 333 -9.88 -6.09 -22.59
N LEU A 334 -10.84 -5.64 -23.41
CA LEU A 334 -10.66 -5.58 -24.86
C LEU A 334 -9.52 -4.64 -25.23
N LEU A 335 -9.41 -3.48 -24.57
CA LEU A 335 -8.30 -2.55 -24.77
C LEU A 335 -6.95 -3.15 -24.36
N ILE A 336 -6.88 -3.79 -23.19
CA ILE A 336 -5.65 -4.48 -22.72
C ILE A 336 -5.27 -5.60 -23.68
N ALA A 337 -6.24 -6.39 -24.15
CA ALA A 337 -6.00 -7.47 -25.10
C ALA A 337 -5.52 -6.94 -26.46
N ALA A 338 -6.10 -5.83 -26.95
CA ALA A 338 -5.66 -5.18 -28.18
C ALA A 338 -4.22 -4.66 -28.05
N LEU A 339 -3.88 -4.01 -26.94
CA LEU A 339 -2.50 -3.57 -26.65
C LEU A 339 -1.54 -4.77 -26.53
N ALA A 340 -1.93 -5.84 -25.84
CA ALA A 340 -1.11 -7.05 -25.74
C ALA A 340 -0.88 -7.70 -27.11
N PHE A 341 -1.89 -7.72 -27.98
CA PHE A 341 -1.79 -8.25 -29.33
C PHE A 341 -0.84 -7.43 -30.20
N THR A 342 -0.93 -6.10 -30.19
CA THR A 342 -0.02 -5.23 -30.97
C THR A 342 1.43 -5.42 -30.54
N ILE A 343 1.69 -5.53 -29.24
CA ILE A 343 3.02 -5.81 -28.69
C ILE A 343 3.54 -7.18 -29.16
N ARG A 344 2.73 -8.23 -29.00
CA ARG A 344 3.20 -9.62 -29.13
C ARG A 344 3.31 -10.09 -30.58
N PHE A 345 2.49 -9.55 -31.47
CA PHE A 345 2.38 -9.99 -32.86
C PHE A 345 2.79 -8.91 -33.87
N LEU A 346 2.30 -7.68 -33.75
CA LEU A 346 2.54 -6.64 -34.76
C LEU A 346 4.00 -6.16 -34.76
N VAL A 347 4.56 -5.89 -33.58
CA VAL A 347 5.95 -5.39 -33.47
C VAL A 347 6.97 -6.42 -34.00
N PRO A 348 6.93 -7.71 -33.60
CA PRO A 348 7.85 -8.71 -34.16
C PRO A 348 7.59 -9.01 -35.64
N MET A 349 6.33 -9.00 -36.08
CA MET A 349 6.00 -9.21 -37.50
C MET A 349 6.59 -8.11 -38.39
N LEU A 350 6.42 -6.85 -38.00
CA LEU A 350 6.99 -5.71 -38.72
C LEU A 350 8.52 -5.82 -38.77
N ALA A 351 9.14 -6.17 -37.64
CA ALA A 351 10.58 -6.37 -37.56
C ALA A 351 11.09 -7.48 -38.50
N LEU A 352 10.36 -8.60 -38.63
CA LEU A 352 10.71 -9.69 -39.54
C LEU A 352 10.62 -9.27 -41.01
N MET A 353 9.65 -8.42 -41.38
CA MET A 353 9.50 -7.89 -42.74
C MET A 353 10.72 -7.08 -43.20
N PHE A 354 11.46 -6.46 -42.26
CA PHE A 354 12.67 -5.69 -42.55
C PHE A 354 13.97 -6.53 -42.45
N SER A 355 13.88 -7.83 -42.15
CA SER A 355 15.07 -8.69 -41.93
C SER A 355 15.67 -9.34 -43.20
N GLY A 356 15.25 -8.93 -44.40
CA GLY A 356 15.76 -9.48 -45.66
C GLY A 356 17.15 -8.98 -46.04
N GLY A 357 18.22 -9.67 -45.61
CA GLY A 357 19.60 -9.50 -46.11
C GLY A 357 20.68 -9.64 -45.02
N ASN A 358 21.97 -9.74 -45.39
CA ASN A 358 23.15 -9.96 -44.51
C ASN A 358 23.34 -8.97 -43.33
N ILE A 359 22.46 -7.99 -43.16
CA ILE A 359 22.33 -7.09 -42.01
C ILE A 359 21.53 -7.77 -40.87
N ILE A 360 21.40 -9.11 -40.89
CA ILE A 360 20.59 -9.93 -39.96
C ILE A 360 21.00 -9.71 -38.49
N ALA A 361 22.29 -9.56 -38.21
CA ALA A 361 22.77 -9.44 -36.83
C ALA A 361 22.46 -8.07 -36.20
N ILE A 362 22.69 -6.97 -36.93
CA ILE A 362 22.44 -5.62 -36.43
C ILE A 362 20.94 -5.33 -36.37
N ILE A 363 20.18 -5.77 -37.37
CA ILE A 363 18.71 -5.65 -37.38
C ILE A 363 18.14 -6.54 -36.27
N GLY A 364 18.60 -7.78 -36.09
CA GLY A 364 18.16 -8.67 -35.03
C GLY A 364 18.38 -8.10 -33.63
N ILE A 365 19.56 -7.54 -33.36
CA ILE A 365 19.87 -6.86 -32.09
C ILE A 365 18.96 -5.64 -31.89
N THR A 366 18.83 -4.77 -32.89
CA THR A 366 17.98 -3.57 -32.83
C THR A 366 16.51 -3.92 -32.62
N VAL A 367 16.03 -4.98 -33.25
CA VAL A 367 14.67 -5.51 -33.10
C VAL A 367 14.44 -6.08 -31.71
N ILE A 368 15.37 -6.85 -31.17
CA ILE A 368 15.25 -7.42 -29.82
C ILE A 368 15.17 -6.30 -28.78
N TYR A 369 16.12 -5.36 -28.78
CA TYR A 369 16.13 -4.26 -27.82
C TYR A 369 14.98 -3.26 -28.05
N GLY A 370 14.67 -2.94 -29.31
CA GLY A 370 13.54 -2.08 -29.67
C GLY A 370 12.19 -2.67 -29.27
N SER A 371 12.02 -3.99 -29.41
CA SER A 371 10.83 -4.69 -28.92
C SER A 371 10.74 -4.62 -27.40
N GLY A 372 11.86 -4.70 -26.66
CA GLY A 372 11.90 -4.55 -25.21
C GLY A 372 11.38 -3.19 -24.72
N ILE A 373 11.76 -2.10 -25.41
CA ILE A 373 11.25 -0.75 -25.14
C ILE A 373 9.74 -0.70 -25.26
N ALA A 374 9.22 -1.15 -26.41
CA ALA A 374 7.79 -1.14 -26.68
C ALA A 374 7.05 -1.99 -25.65
N ASN A 375 7.51 -3.20 -25.37
CA ASN A 375 6.93 -4.10 -24.37
C ASN A 375 6.76 -3.40 -23.01
N PHE A 376 7.84 -2.83 -22.47
CA PHE A 376 7.78 -2.20 -21.15
C PHE A 376 6.94 -0.92 -21.15
N TYR A 377 7.04 -0.11 -22.21
CA TYR A 377 6.22 1.08 -22.40
C TYR A 377 4.73 0.74 -22.29
N PHE A 378 4.28 -0.26 -23.06
CA PHE A 378 2.88 -0.67 -23.04
C PHE A 378 2.49 -1.38 -21.74
N MET A 379 3.39 -2.09 -21.06
CA MET A 379 3.13 -2.62 -19.71
C MET A 379 2.81 -1.49 -18.71
N MET A 380 3.53 -0.37 -18.76
CA MET A 380 3.21 0.81 -17.93
C MET A 380 1.86 1.42 -18.31
N VAL A 381 1.51 1.46 -19.60
CA VAL A 381 0.18 1.93 -20.05
C VAL A 381 -0.93 1.00 -19.54
N ILE A 382 -0.74 -0.33 -19.59
CA ILE A 382 -1.69 -1.31 -19.05
C ILE A 382 -1.84 -1.15 -17.53
N ALA A 383 -0.72 -0.98 -16.82
CA ALA A 383 -0.71 -0.68 -15.38
C ALA A 383 -1.50 0.61 -15.07
N HIS A 384 -1.27 1.67 -15.84
CA HIS A 384 -2.03 2.92 -15.71
C HIS A 384 -3.52 2.73 -15.98
N LEU A 385 -3.90 1.99 -17.02
CA LEU A 385 -5.30 1.69 -17.35
C LEU A 385 -6.00 0.95 -16.21
N LEU A 386 -5.32 -0.03 -15.60
CA LEU A 386 -5.87 -0.81 -14.49
C LEU A 386 -6.09 0.05 -13.24
N GLY A 387 -5.10 0.87 -12.87
CA GLY A 387 -5.25 1.83 -11.77
C GLY A 387 -6.30 2.90 -12.07
N ARG A 388 -6.40 3.37 -13.32
CA ARG A 388 -7.41 4.36 -13.70
C ARG A 388 -8.83 3.80 -13.66
N PHE A 389 -8.99 2.53 -14.03
CA PHE A 389 -10.26 1.82 -13.86
C PHE A 389 -10.67 1.80 -12.38
N TYR A 390 -9.75 1.49 -11.46
CA TYR A 390 -10.04 1.61 -10.04
C TYR A 390 -10.50 3.02 -9.65
N TYR A 391 -9.72 4.05 -10.00
CA TYR A 391 -10.02 5.44 -9.67
C TYR A 391 -11.42 5.87 -10.13
N GLN A 392 -11.84 5.47 -11.33
CA GLN A 392 -13.13 5.86 -11.90
C GLN A 392 -14.31 5.07 -11.31
N TYR A 393 -14.09 3.81 -10.93
CA TYR A 393 -15.17 2.90 -10.53
C TYR A 393 -15.16 2.56 -9.04
N GLN A 394 -14.25 3.10 -8.22
CA GLN A 394 -14.08 2.77 -6.80
C GLN A 394 -15.40 2.70 -6.01
N GLU A 395 -16.32 3.65 -6.21
CA GLU A 395 -17.62 3.68 -5.54
C GLU A 395 -18.56 2.53 -5.95
N LYS A 396 -18.38 1.98 -7.16
CA LYS A 396 -19.18 0.87 -7.70
C LYS A 396 -18.57 -0.50 -7.41
N LEU A 397 -17.29 -0.58 -7.03
CA LEU A 397 -16.60 -1.86 -6.85
C LEU A 397 -17.07 -2.64 -5.61
N ASN A 398 -17.82 -2.01 -4.69
CA ASN A 398 -18.30 -2.60 -3.43
C ASN A 398 -17.17 -3.13 -2.54
N TRP A 399 -16.04 -2.43 -2.50
CA TRP A 399 -14.84 -2.82 -1.75
C TRP A 399 -14.85 -2.35 -0.28
N GLU A 400 -15.93 -1.72 0.16
CA GLU A 400 -16.19 -1.41 1.58
C GLU A 400 -16.71 -2.67 2.30
N VAL A 401 -15.81 -3.58 2.66
CA VAL A 401 -16.13 -4.74 3.52
C VAL A 401 -15.53 -4.57 4.91
#